data_AF-A0A1V6FXM1-F1
#
_entry.id   AF-A0A1V6FXM1-F1
#
_cell.length_a   1.000
_cell.length_b   1.000
_cell.length_c   1.000
_cell.angle_alpha   90.00
_cell.angle_beta   90.00
_cell.angle_gamma   90.00
#
_symmetry.space_group_name_H-M   'P 1'
#
loop_
_entity.id
_entity.type
_entity.pdbx_description
1 polymer ?
#
loop_
_entity_poly.entity_id
_entity_poly.type
_entity_poly.pdbx_seq_one_letter_code
_entity_poly.pdbx_strand_id
1 'polypeptide(L)' 'MNFYTKVLSKYVTSSELKIILNIEIDQAEGISKQKTEEMKTALRELGMEDELKFD' A
#
# COMPACT_ATOMS: atom_id res chain seq x y z
N MET A 1 -7.91 -12.11 3.91
CA MET A 1 -8.29 -12.93 2.74
C MET A 1 -8.04 -12.08 1.50
N ASN A 2 -7.00 -12.42 0.74
CA ASN A 2 -6.26 -11.45 -0.08
C ASN A 2 -6.90 -11.25 -1.45
N PHE A 3 -7.74 -10.21 -1.58
CA PHE A 3 -8.38 -9.77 -2.82
C PHE A 3 -7.38 -9.67 -3.99
N TYR A 4 -6.18 -9.18 -3.70
CA TYR A 4 -5.09 -8.96 -4.64
C TYR A 4 -4.50 -10.25 -5.21
N THR A 5 -4.51 -11.37 -4.47
CA THR A 5 -3.84 -12.61 -4.90
C THR A 5 -4.44 -13.19 -6.18
N LYS A 6 -5.76 -13.04 -6.42
CA LYS A 6 -6.40 -13.49 -7.67
C LYS A 6 -6.00 -12.69 -8.91
N VAL A 7 -5.66 -11.42 -8.72
CA VAL A 7 -5.24 -10.52 -9.81
C VAL A 7 -3.75 -10.68 -10.08
N LEU A 8 -2.94 -10.66 -9.02
CA LEU A 8 -1.49 -10.67 -9.10
C LEU A 8 -0.92 -12.04 -9.51
N SER A 9 -1.54 -13.14 -9.09
CA SER A 9 -1.06 -14.51 -9.41
C SER A 9 -0.92 -14.80 -10.91
N LYS A 10 -1.68 -14.09 -11.75
CA LYS A 10 -1.60 -14.21 -13.22
C LYS A 10 -0.32 -13.64 -13.84
N TYR A 11 0.39 -12.80 -13.09
CA TYR A 11 1.56 -12.06 -13.56
C TYR A 11 2.85 -12.47 -12.85
N VAL A 12 2.79 -13.42 -11.91
CA VAL A 12 3.97 -13.91 -11.14
C VAL A 12 5.01 -14.58 -12.05
N THR A 13 4.62 -15.06 -13.22
CA THR A 13 5.52 -15.69 -14.20
C THR A 13 6.16 -14.71 -15.18
N SER A 14 5.68 -13.46 -15.25
CA SER A 14 6.26 -12.38 -16.07
C SER A 14 7.00 -11.41 -15.16
N SER A 15 8.30 -11.28 -15.34
CA SER A 15 9.26 -10.82 -14.34
C SER A 15 9.17 -9.37 -13.83
N GLU A 16 8.13 -8.59 -14.12
CA GLU A 16 8.06 -7.19 -13.69
C GLU A 16 6.64 -6.80 -13.25
N LEU A 17 6.20 -7.36 -12.12
CA LEU A 17 4.97 -6.94 -11.45
C LEU A 17 5.29 -5.79 -10.49
N LYS A 18 4.86 -4.57 -10.84
CA LYS A 18 4.87 -3.41 -9.93
C LYS A 18 3.46 -3.13 -9.43
N ILE A 19 3.29 -3.02 -8.12
CA ILE A 19 2.02 -2.63 -7.49
C ILE A 19 2.16 -1.19 -6.99
N ILE A 20 1.21 -0.34 -7.35
CA ILE A 20 1.09 1.04 -6.84
C ILE A 20 -0.22 1.10 -6.07
N LEU A 21 -0.17 1.55 -4.83
CA LEU A 21 -1.34 1.70 -3.96
C LEU A 21 -1.59 3.18 -3.69
N ASN A 22 -2.75 3.68 -4.13
CA ASN A 22 -3.23 5.00 -3.77
C ASN A 22 -4.26 4.85 -2.65
N ILE A 23 -4.04 5.58 -1.55
CA ILE A 23 -4.91 5.55 -0.37
C ILE A 23 -5.44 6.96 -0.17
N GLU A 24 -6.77 7.12 -0.26
CA GLU A 24 -7.44 8.37 0.04
C GLU A 24 -8.14 8.24 1.39
N ILE A 25 -7.86 9.18 2.30
CA ILE A 25 -8.44 9.21 3.64
C ILE A 25 -9.02 10.60 3.86
N ASP A 26 -10.34 10.68 3.78
CA ASP A 26 -11.08 11.90 4.07
C ASP A 26 -11.36 11.98 5.57
N GLN A 27 -10.50 12.71 6.30
CA GLN A 27 -10.66 13.01 7.72
C GLN A 27 -10.45 14.51 7.96
N ALA A 28 -11.41 15.16 8.62
CA ALA A 28 -11.41 16.60 8.86
C ALA A 28 -10.17 17.12 9.61
N GLU A 29 -9.55 16.29 10.47
CA GLU A 29 -8.33 16.63 11.23
C GLU A 29 -7.05 16.10 10.57
N GLY A 30 -7.15 15.49 9.38
CA GLY A 30 -6.02 14.81 8.72
C GLY A 30 -5.59 13.52 9.43
N ILE A 31 -4.44 12.98 9.00
CA ILE A 31 -3.87 11.75 9.58
C ILE A 31 -2.80 12.12 10.61
N SER A 32 -2.90 11.52 11.80
CA SER A 32 -1.87 11.68 12.84
C SER A 32 -0.56 11.02 12.43
N LYS A 33 0.57 11.57 12.89
CA LYS A 33 1.91 10.97 12.66
C LYS A 33 1.98 9.49 13.07
N GLN A 34 1.29 9.11 14.14
CA GLN A 34 1.23 7.72 14.59
C GLN A 34 0.60 6.82 13.52
N LYS A 35 -0.58 7.18 13.00
CA LYS A 35 -1.26 6.41 11.96
C LYS A 35 -0.43 6.35 10.67
N THR A 36 0.30 7.41 10.35
CA THR A 36 1.24 7.42 9.23
C THR A 36 2.34 6.38 9.40
N GLU A 37 2.96 6.27 10.58
CA GLU A 37 4.02 5.28 10.84
C GLU A 37 3.48 3.84 10.92
N GLU A 38 2.29 3.65 11.46
CA GLU A 38 1.58 2.35 11.43
C GLU A 38 1.33 1.91 9.98
N MET A 39 0.89 2.84 9.11
CA MET A 39 0.65 2.56 7.70
C MET A 39 1.94 2.21 6.95
N LYS A 40 3.04 2.94 7.19
CA LYS A 40 4.36 2.59 6.64
C LYS A 40 4.80 1.19 7.05
N THR A 41 4.62 0.85 8.32
CA THR A 41 4.98 -0.48 8.85
C THR A 41 4.19 -1.58 8.13
N ALA A 42 2.87 -1.40 8.00
CA ALA A 42 2.03 -2.35 7.26
C ALA A 42 2.43 -2.48 5.79
N LEU A 43 2.80 -1.39 5.11
CA LEU A 43 3.27 -1.43 3.72
C LEU A 43 4.57 -2.23 3.58
N ARG A 44 5.54 -2.03 4.49
CA ARG A 44 6.80 -2.80 4.51
C ARG A 44 6.55 -4.30 4.73
N GLU A 45 5.65 -4.65 5.65
CA GLU A 45 5.25 -6.04 5.90
C GLU A 45 4.61 -6.69 4.66
N LEU A 46 3.97 -5.90 3.82
CA LEU A 46 3.40 -6.33 2.54
C LEU A 46 4.41 -6.33 1.39
N GLY A 47 5.66 -5.95 1.63
CA GLY A 47 6.70 -5.81 0.59
C GLY A 47 6.42 -4.66 -0.39
N MET A 48 5.65 -3.65 0.04
CA MET A 48 5.33 -2.46 -0.73
C MET A 48 6.24 -1.30 -0.34
N GLU A 49 6.36 -0.32 -1.25
CA GLU A 49 7.04 0.94 -0.97
C GLU A 49 6.27 1.73 0.10
N ASP A 50 6.98 2.22 1.11
CA ASP A 50 6.42 2.92 2.28
C ASP A 50 6.63 4.43 2.24
N GLU A 51 7.11 4.96 1.11
CA GLU A 51 7.17 6.40 0.88
C GLU A 51 5.75 6.93 0.65
N LEU A 52 5.20 7.61 1.65
CA LEU A 52 3.88 8.22 1.59
C LEU A 52 3.99 9.62 0.98
N LYS A 53 3.30 9.83 -0.14
CA LYS A 53 3.12 11.15 -0.76
C LYS A 53 1.78 11.73 -0.30
N PHE A 54 1.82 12.98 0.14
CA PHE A 54 0.64 13.75 0.49
C PHE A 54 0.49 14.82 -0.59
N ASP A 55 -0.67 14.85 -1.24
CA ASP A 55 -1.06 15.93 -2.16
C ASP A 55 -1.55 17.17 -1.38
#